data_AF-A0A2Z7BDC3-F1
#
_entry.id   AF-A0A2Z7BDC3-F1
#
_cell.length_a   1.000
_cell.length_b   1.000
_cell.length_c   1.000
_cell.angle_alpha   90.00
_cell.angle_beta   90.00
_cell.angle_gamma   90.00
#
_symmetry.space_group_name_H-M   'P 1'
#
loop_
_entity.id
_entity.type
_entity.pdbx_description
1 polymer ?
#
loop_
_entity_poly.entity_id
_entity_poly.type
_entity_poly.pdbx_seq_one_letter_code
_entity_poly.pdbx_strand_id
1 'polypeptide(L)'
;MIREIGKGLGLEGSDLEPAFMTLHRFGNQSSSSLWYELSYMEAKQRIDKGDRVWMLGLGSGLKCTSLIFQCIRPIVREAQHGVWADCIDMYPVSRGDKRTSLS
;
A
#
# COMPACT_ATOMS: atom_id res chain seq x y z
N MET A 1 3.34 9.69 -10.86
CA MET A 1 2.79 8.40 -11.32
C MET A 1 1.56 7.98 -10.51
N ILE A 2 1.70 7.61 -9.22
CA ILE A 2 0.56 7.19 -8.36
C ILE A 2 -0.65 8.13 -8.46
N ARG A 3 -0.45 9.46 -8.37
CA ARG A 3 -1.54 10.46 -8.49
C ARG A 3 -2.24 10.45 -9.84
N GLU A 4 -1.49 10.33 -10.92
CA GLU A 4 -2.03 10.40 -12.28
C GLU A 4 -2.87 9.16 -12.58
N ILE A 5 -2.41 7.99 -12.15
CA ILE A 5 -3.17 6.74 -12.25
C ILE A 5 -4.43 6.81 -11.40
N GLY A 6 -4.30 7.26 -10.15
CA GLY A 6 -5.44 7.45 -9.26
C GLY A 6 -6.49 8.38 -9.85
N LYS A 7 -6.08 9.52 -10.40
CA LYS A 7 -6.98 10.45 -11.10
C LYS A 7 -7.63 9.80 -12.33
N GLY A 8 -6.86 9.07 -13.14
CA GLY A 8 -7.37 8.40 -14.33
C GLY A 8 -8.39 7.29 -14.05
N LEU A 9 -8.31 6.67 -12.87
CA LEU A 9 -9.21 5.60 -12.42
C LEU A 9 -10.30 6.08 -11.46
N GLY A 10 -10.32 7.37 -11.08
CA GLY A 10 -11.29 7.91 -10.13
C GLY A 10 -11.08 7.42 -8.68
N LEU A 11 -9.85 7.08 -8.31
CA LEU A 11 -9.51 6.60 -6.96
C LEU A 11 -9.40 7.77 -5.96
N GLU A 12 -9.81 7.50 -4.72
CA GLU A 12 -9.78 8.47 -3.63
C GLU A 12 -8.46 8.45 -2.86
N GLY A 13 -8.31 9.39 -1.91
CA GLY A 13 -7.09 9.50 -1.10
C GLY A 13 -6.80 8.25 -0.27
N SER A 14 -7.84 7.58 0.23
CA SER A 14 -7.74 6.32 0.98
C SER A 14 -7.19 5.17 0.13
N ASP A 15 -7.55 5.12 -1.15
CA ASP A 15 -7.09 4.09 -2.09
C ASP A 15 -5.62 4.26 -2.44
N LEU A 16 -5.15 5.51 -2.50
CA LEU A 16 -3.76 5.83 -2.81
C LEU A 16 -2.84 5.83 -1.57
N GLU A 17 -3.42 5.82 -0.37
CA GLU A 17 -2.69 5.87 0.89
C GLU A 17 -1.66 4.73 1.02
N PRO A 18 -1.99 3.44 0.75
CA PRO A 18 -1.02 2.34 0.87
C PRO A 18 0.21 2.57 0.00
N ALA A 19 0.02 3.01 -1.25
CA ALA A 19 1.12 3.30 -2.18
C ALA A 19 1.99 4.46 -1.70
N PHE A 20 1.39 5.54 -1.17
CA PHE A 20 2.15 6.67 -0.64
C PHE A 20 2.90 6.32 0.64
N MET A 21 2.27 5.60 1.57
CA MET A 21 2.90 5.26 2.85
C MET A 21 4.02 4.23 2.65
N THR A 22 3.81 3.25 1.77
CA THR A 22 4.85 2.29 1.36
C THR A 22 6.03 3.01 0.73
N LEU A 23 5.78 3.90 -0.24
CA LEU A 23 6.83 4.69 -0.88
C LEU A 23 7.56 5.60 0.12
N HIS A 24 6.84 6.20 1.07
CA HIS A 24 7.43 7.04 2.11
C HIS A 24 8.36 6.25 3.03
N ARG A 25 7.94 5.07 3.51
CA ARG A 25 8.71 4.26 4.47
C ARG A 25 9.87 3.52 3.83
N PHE A 26 9.61 2.87 2.70
CA PHE A 26 10.55 1.91 2.09
C PHE A 26 11.16 2.41 0.78
N GLY A 27 10.69 3.52 0.22
CA GLY A 27 11.08 3.91 -1.14
C GLY A 27 10.49 2.97 -2.20
N ASN A 28 11.02 3.04 -3.41
CA ASN A 28 10.58 2.18 -4.52
C ASN A 28 11.29 0.81 -4.44
N GLN A 29 10.55 -0.22 -4.01
CA GLN A 29 11.03 -1.60 -3.93
C GLN A 29 10.79 -2.38 -5.23
N SER A 30 10.71 -1.68 -6.36
CA SER A 30 10.41 -2.26 -7.67
C SER A 30 9.09 -3.04 -7.63
N SER A 31 9.03 -4.20 -8.30
CA SER A 31 7.86 -5.09 -8.33
C SER A 31 7.39 -5.57 -6.95
N SER A 32 8.26 -5.56 -5.94
CA SER A 32 7.89 -5.99 -4.59
C SER A 32 7.06 -4.96 -3.83
N SER A 33 7.04 -3.69 -4.25
CA SER A 33 6.30 -2.60 -3.58
C SER A 33 4.83 -2.95 -3.34
N LEU A 34 4.23 -3.63 -4.32
CA LEU A 34 2.85 -4.13 -4.27
C LEU A 34 2.55 -5.00 -3.03
N TRP A 35 3.49 -5.84 -2.59
CA TRP A 35 3.30 -6.67 -1.39
C TRP A 35 3.42 -5.87 -0.09
N TYR A 36 4.24 -4.83 -0.09
CA TYR A 36 4.34 -3.90 1.03
C TYR A 36 3.06 -3.07 1.16
N GLU A 37 2.44 -2.68 0.04
CA GLU A 37 1.14 -2.02 0.00
C GLU A 37 0.02 -2.94 0.52
N LEU A 38 0.01 -4.22 0.10
CA LEU A 38 -0.94 -5.20 0.61
C LEU A 38 -0.80 -5.38 2.12
N SER A 39 0.43 -5.57 2.61
CA SER A 39 0.69 -5.71 4.05
C SER A 39 0.34 -4.45 4.85
N TYR A 40 0.43 -3.25 4.24
CA TYR A 40 -0.06 -2.03 4.86
C TYR A 40 -1.57 -2.07 5.06
N MET A 41 -2.33 -2.53 4.06
CA MET A 41 -3.79 -2.68 4.17
C MET A 41 -4.18 -3.75 5.19
N GLU A 42 -3.45 -4.86 5.24
CA GLU A 42 -3.62 -5.90 6.27
C GLU A 42 -3.36 -5.35 7.67
N ALA A 43 -2.27 -4.61 7.87
CA ALA A 43 -1.94 -3.99 9.16
C ALA A 43 -2.95 -2.91 9.57
N LYS A 44 -3.55 -2.20 8.61
CA LYS A 44 -4.68 -1.29 8.85
C LYS A 44 -6.02 -1.98 9.08
N GLN A 45 -6.06 -3.31 9.04
CA GLN A 45 -7.29 -4.09 9.14
C GLN A 45 -8.36 -3.65 8.13
N ARG A 46 -7.93 -3.29 6.91
CA ARG A 46 -8.82 -2.86 5.81
C ARG A 46 -9.23 -4.00 4.88
N ILE A 47 -8.86 -5.24 5.21
CA ILE A 47 -9.13 -6.42 4.40
C ILE A 47 -9.73 -7.48 5.31
N ASP A 48 -10.98 -7.83 5.05
CA ASP A 48 -11.71 -8.89 5.72
C ASP A 48 -11.96 -10.09 4.82
N LYS A 49 -12.35 -11.21 5.43
CA LYS A 49 -12.73 -12.41 4.69
C LYS A 49 -13.89 -12.10 3.75
N GLY A 50 -13.70 -12.39 2.47
CA GLY A 50 -14.67 -12.14 1.41
C GLY A 50 -14.29 -10.96 0.51
N ASP A 51 -13.46 -10.05 1.01
CA ASP A 51 -13.05 -8.86 0.27
C ASP A 51 -12.19 -9.22 -0.94
N ARG A 52 -12.24 -8.32 -1.94
CA ARG A 52 -11.40 -8.40 -3.12
C ARG A 52 -10.40 -7.27 -3.11
N VAL A 53 -9.14 -7.60 -3.35
CA VAL A 53 -8.06 -6.63 -3.50
C VAL A 53 -7.62 -6.61 -4.95
N TRP A 54 -7.66 -5.43 -5.56
CA TRP A 54 -7.12 -5.22 -6.90
C TRP A 54 -5.76 -4.52 -6.81
N MET A 55 -4.74 -5.18 -7.34
CA MET A 55 -3.36 -4.70 -7.35
C MET A 55 -2.95 -4.34 -8.78
N LEU A 56 -2.45 -3.12 -8.94
CA LEU A 56 -2.04 -2.57 -10.22
C LEU A 56 -0.56 -2.17 -10.18
N GLY A 57 0.29 -2.97 -10.83
CA GLY A 57 1.71 -2.70 -10.99
C GLY A 57 2.02 -2.13 -12.38
N LEU A 58 2.89 -1.12 -12.43
CA LEU A 58 3.34 -0.54 -13.70
C LEU A 58 4.87 -0.57 -13.76
N GLY A 59 5.40 -1.19 -14.80
CA GLY A 59 6.84 -1.35 -15.01
C GLY A 59 7.38 -0.40 -16.07
N SER A 60 8.66 -0.56 -16.42
CA SER A 60 9.28 0.19 -17.52
C SER A 60 8.58 -0.09 -18.86
N GLY A 61 8.17 0.97 -19.56
CA GLY A 61 7.48 0.91 -20.85
C GLY A 61 5.95 0.84 -20.70
N LEU A 62 5.27 0.14 -21.62
CA LEU A 62 3.81 -0.03 -21.63
C LEU A 62 3.36 -1.28 -20.84
N LYS A 63 4.18 -1.78 -19.91
CA LYS A 63 3.88 -3.01 -19.16
C LYS A 63 3.04 -2.70 -17.93
N CYS A 64 1.86 -3.32 -17.88
CA CYS A 64 0.93 -3.25 -16.76
C CYS A 64 0.66 -4.65 -16.22
N THR A 65 0.68 -4.80 -14.91
CA THR A 65 0.31 -6.02 -14.19
C THR A 65 -0.94 -5.74 -13.38
N SER A 66 -2.00 -6.49 -13.64
CA SER A 66 -3.29 -6.39 -12.95
C SER A 66 -3.59 -7.73 -12.28
N LEU A 67 -3.76 -7.73 -10.97
CA LEU A 67 -4.03 -8.93 -10.16
C LEU A 67 -5.23 -8.67 -9.26
N ILE A 68 -6.15 -9.64 -9.21
CA ILE A 68 -7.30 -9.59 -8.29
C ILE A 68 -7.17 -10.77 -7.34
N PHE A 69 -7.13 -10.46 -6.05
CA PHE A 69 -7.11 -11.44 -4.98
C PHE A 69 -8.44 -11.40 -4.23
N GLN A 70 -8.87 -12.55 -3.71
CA GLN A 70 -9.98 -12.62 -2.75
C GLN A 70 -9.43 -13.10 -1.40
N CYS A 71 -9.77 -12.39 -0.34
CA CYS A 71 -9.41 -12.77 1.01
C CYS A 71 -10.27 -13.96 1.46
N ILE A 72 -9.69 -15.16 1.50
CA ILE A 72 -10.44 -16.41 1.79
C ILE A 72 -10.56 -16.73 3.28
N ARG A 73 -9.84 -16.01 4.15
CA ARG A 73 -9.79 -16.19 5.60
C ARG A 73 -9.56 -14.86 6.31
N PRO A 74 -9.91 -14.72 7.60
CA PRO A 74 -9.58 -13.52 8.35
C PRO A 74 -8.06 -13.27 8.43
N ILE A 75 -7.67 -12.00 8.39
CA ILE A 75 -6.30 -11.54 8.60
C ILE A 75 -6.11 -11.31 10.10
N VAL A 76 -5.24 -12.10 10.74
CA VAL A 76 -5.09 -12.06 12.21
C VAL A 76 -3.62 -11.89 12.57
N ARG A 77 -2.76 -12.81 12.13
CA ARG A 77 -1.35 -12.82 12.52
C ARG A 77 -0.53 -11.91 11.63
N GLU A 78 -0.91 -11.76 10.36
CA GLU A 78 -0.21 -10.99 9.35
C GLU A 78 -0.20 -9.51 9.71
N ALA A 79 -1.32 -8.98 10.24
CA ALA A 79 -1.40 -7.63 10.79
C ALA A 79 -0.46 -7.39 11.98
N GLN A 80 -0.17 -8.44 12.76
CA GLN A 80 0.63 -8.36 14.01
C GLN A 80 2.11 -8.70 13.83
N HIS A 81 2.50 -9.36 12.73
CA HIS A 81 3.89 -9.79 12.50
C HIS A 81 4.48 -9.25 11.19
N GLY A 82 3.75 -8.39 10.47
CA GLY A 82 4.20 -7.78 9.23
C GLY A 82 5.23 -6.66 9.43
N VAL A 83 5.76 -6.15 8.32
CA VAL A 83 6.76 -5.06 8.27
C VAL A 83 6.24 -3.70 8.78
N TRP A 84 4.95 -3.65 9.11
CA TRP A 84 4.23 -2.50 9.65
C TRP A 84 3.82 -2.69 11.12
N ALA A 85 3.96 -3.89 11.69
CA ALA A 85 3.34 -4.24 12.98
C ALA A 85 3.79 -3.35 14.15
N ASP A 86 5.01 -2.82 14.09
CA ASP A 86 5.63 -1.98 15.12
C ASP A 86 5.23 -0.50 15.01
N CYS A 87 4.61 -0.09 13.92
CA CYS A 87 4.54 1.33 13.55
C CYS A 87 3.27 1.74 12.81
N ILE A 88 2.36 0.81 12.50
CA ILE A 88 1.21 1.08 11.63
C ILE A 88 0.33 2.22 12.16
N ASP A 89 0.26 2.37 13.48
CA ASP A 89 -0.51 3.42 14.15
C ASP A 89 0.05 4.83 13.91
N MET A 90 1.31 4.95 13.49
CA MET A 90 1.93 6.23 13.12
C MET A 90 1.58 6.70 11.69
N TYR A 91 0.87 5.88 10.92
CA TYR A 91 0.48 6.18 9.55
C TYR A 91 -1.03 6.46 9.45
N PRO A 92 -1.50 7.24 8.46
CA PRO A 92 -0.69 7.94 7.46
C PRO A 92 0.07 9.13 8.05
N VAL A 93 1.30 9.35 7.59
CA VAL A 93 2.04 10.55 7.96
C VAL A 93 1.42 11.77 7.29
N SER A 94 1.23 12.85 8.05
CA SER A 94 0.73 14.11 7.52
C SER A 94 1.76 14.69 6.54
N ARG A 95 1.30 15.34 5.47
CA ARG A 95 2.14 15.96 4.42
C ARG A 95 3.14 17.03 4.90
N GLY A 96 3.23 17.29 6.21
CA GLY A 96 4.10 18.27 6.85
C GLY A 96 5.15 17.68 7.80
N ASP A 97 5.32 16.36 7.88
CA ASP A 97 6.33 15.76 8.75
C ASP A 97 7.74 15.91 8.14
N LYS A 98 8.38 17.05 8.42
CA LYS A 98 9.76 17.39 8.01
C LYS A 98 10.82 16.65 8.84
N ARG A 99 10.65 15.35 9.12
CA ARG A 99 11.64 14.55 9.86
C ARG A 99 12.69 13.84 9.01
N THR A 100 12.60 13.94 7.68
CA THR A 100 13.58 13.35 6.75
C THR A 100 14.34 14.39 5.94
N SER A 101 14.80 15.44 6.61
CA SER A 101 16.04 16.14 6.23
C SER A 101 16.97 16.06 7.42
N LEU A 102 17.79 15.00 7.48
CA LEU A 102 19.11 14.91 8.13
C LEU A 102 19.44 13.44 8.43
N SER A 103 20.12 12.80 7.48
CA SER A 103 21.30 11.95 7.71
C SER A 103 21.98 11.71 6.37
#